data_AF-A0A949S2N4-F1
#
_entry.id   AF-A0A949S2N4-F1
#
_cell.length_a   1.000
_cell.length_b   1.000
_cell.length_c   1.000
_cell.angle_alpha   90.00
_cell.angle_beta   90.00
_cell.angle_gamma   90.00
#
_symmetry.space_group_name_H-M   'P 1'
#
loop_
_entity.id
_entity.type
_entity.pdbx_description
1 polymer ?
#
loop_
_entity_poly.entity_id
_entity_poly.type
_entity_poly.pdbx_seq_one_letter_code
_entity_poly.pdbx_strand_id
1 'polypeptide(L)'
;MKNLKVKLVNFSVARGNSRGELNLHWDAIENTVSYMIEISMLNSAGNSKWQILDIISDSFYTVRNLKSNKSYTFRIASIDEKGRKRVSDGKTKTAP
;
A
#
# COMPACT_ATOMS: atom_id res chain seq x y z
N MET A 1 5.99 -22.86 -6.07
CA MET A 1 6.26 -21.86 -5.00
C MET A 1 4.94 -21.38 -4.45
N LYS A 2 4.65 -21.56 -3.15
CA LYS A 2 3.41 -21.06 -2.54
C LYS A 2 3.53 -19.54 -2.37
N ASN A 3 2.66 -18.78 -3.04
CA ASN A 3 2.48 -17.35 -2.75
C ASN A 3 1.90 -17.22 -1.34
N LEU A 4 2.77 -16.96 -0.38
CA LEU A 4 2.39 -16.75 0.99
C LEU A 4 1.81 -15.33 1.11
N LYS A 5 0.47 -15.24 1.17
CA LYS A 5 -0.21 -14.00 1.55
C LYS A 5 0.18 -13.63 2.99
N VAL A 6 0.52 -12.36 3.22
CA VAL A 6 0.63 -11.83 4.57
C VAL A 6 -0.77 -11.36 4.99
N LYS A 7 -1.21 -11.75 6.19
CA LYS A 7 -2.37 -11.08 6.80
C LYS A 7 -1.83 -9.82 7.47
N LEU A 8 -1.83 -8.72 6.72
CA LEU A 8 -1.49 -7.43 7.29
C LEU A 8 -2.62 -7.02 8.25
N VAL A 9 -2.32 -7.00 9.54
CA VAL A 9 -3.30 -6.71 10.58
C VAL A 9 -3.58 -5.20 10.59
N ASN A 10 -4.86 -4.85 10.76
CA ASN A 10 -5.35 -3.47 10.80
C ASN A 10 -4.96 -2.60 9.60
N PHE A 11 -4.66 -3.20 8.44
CA PHE A 11 -4.38 -2.41 7.24
C PHE A 11 -5.58 -1.53 6.89
N SER A 12 -5.38 -0.22 6.89
CA SER A 12 -6.42 0.76 6.62
C SER A 12 -5.92 1.86 5.69
N VAL A 13 -6.87 2.44 4.95
CA VAL A 13 -6.63 3.58 4.07
C VAL A 13 -7.68 4.64 4.40
N ALA A 14 -7.22 5.75 4.96
CA ALA A 14 -8.04 6.87 5.40
C ALA A 14 -7.74 8.13 4.57
N ARG A 15 -8.61 9.14 4.67
CA ARG A 15 -8.35 10.46 4.09
C ARG A 15 -7.16 11.10 4.82
N GLY A 16 -6.27 11.74 4.07
CA GLY A 16 -5.23 12.59 4.64
C GLY A 16 -5.76 13.97 5.04
N ASN A 17 -4.85 14.85 5.45
CA ASN A 17 -5.19 16.19 5.94
C ASN A 17 -5.46 17.17 4.79
N SER A 18 -4.93 16.88 3.61
CA SER A 18 -5.06 17.72 2.42
C SER A 18 -5.76 17.00 1.27
N ARG A 19 -6.23 17.77 0.29
CA ARG A 19 -6.76 17.25 -0.97
C ARG A 19 -5.69 16.41 -1.68
N GLY A 20 -6.09 15.26 -2.23
CA GLY A 20 -5.14 14.35 -2.87
C GLY A 20 -4.24 13.58 -1.90
N GLU A 21 -4.53 13.59 -0.60
CA GLU A 21 -3.82 12.78 0.40
C GLU A 21 -4.64 11.59 0.88
N LEU A 22 -3.96 10.45 1.04
CA LEU A 22 -4.48 9.28 1.72
C LEU A 22 -3.45 8.77 2.73
N ASN A 23 -3.92 8.47 3.94
CA ASN A 23 -3.10 7.94 5.03
C ASN A 23 -3.27 6.42 5.09
N LEU A 24 -2.15 5.70 4.99
CA LEU A 24 -2.08 4.26 5.12
C LEU A 24 -1.54 3.96 6.51
N HIS A 25 -2.18 3.02 7.20
CA HIS A 25 -1.71 2.51 8.49
C HIS A 25 -1.85 1.00 8.53
N TRP A 26 -0.89 0.35 9.17
CA TRP A 26 -0.92 -1.07 9.47
C TRP A 26 -0.16 -1.36 10.77
N ASP A 27 -0.39 -2.53 11.34
CA ASP A 27 0.40 -2.99 12.47
C ASP A 27 1.79 -3.42 11.98
N ALA A 28 2.83 -3.05 12.73
CA ALA A 28 4.17 -3.54 12.48
C ALA A 28 4.20 -5.09 12.56
N ILE A 29 4.84 -5.72 11.58
CA ILE A 29 5.04 -7.16 11.51
C ILE A 29 6.41 -7.49 12.11
N GLU A 30 6.44 -8.41 13.06
CA GLU A 30 7.68 -8.94 13.64
C GLU A 30 8.60 -9.53 12.56
N ASN A 31 9.92 -9.37 12.73
CA ASN A 31 10.94 -9.82 11.78
C ASN A 31 10.85 -9.19 10.38
N THR A 32 10.18 -8.03 10.24
CA THR A 32 10.17 -7.22 9.03
C THR A 32 11.13 -6.04 9.17
N VAL A 33 12.01 -5.84 8.19
CA VAL A 33 12.96 -4.72 8.17
C VAL A 33 12.43 -3.54 7.36
N SER A 34 11.56 -3.78 6.39
CA SER A 34 10.94 -2.72 5.60
C SER A 34 9.63 -3.15 4.97
N TYR A 35 8.87 -2.14 4.57
CA TYR A 35 7.60 -2.25 3.86
C TYR A 35 7.72 -1.57 2.52
N MET A 36 7.45 -2.32 1.45
CA MET A 36 7.29 -1.76 0.12
C MET A 36 5.82 -1.46 -0.12
N ILE A 37 5.52 -0.19 -0.37
CA ILE A 37 4.17 0.29 -0.63
C ILE A 37 3.94 0.24 -2.14
N GLU A 38 2.90 -0.46 -2.55
CA GLU A 38 2.50 -0.57 -3.95
C GLU A 38 1.12 0.05 -4.17
N ILE A 39 0.97 0.80 -5.25
CA ILE A 39 -0.29 1.43 -5.68
C ILE A 39 -0.70 0.88 -7.05
N SER A 40 -2.01 0.81 -7.28
CA SER A 40 -2.58 0.50 -8.58
C SER A 40 -3.83 1.34 -8.81
N MET A 41 -4.06 1.75 -10.05
CA MET A 41 -5.28 2.42 -10.49
C MET A 41 -5.70 1.88 -11.85
N LEU A 42 -7.01 1.88 -12.12
CA LEU A 42 -7.52 1.59 -13.46
C LEU A 42 -7.15 2.74 -14.39
N ASN A 43 -6.50 2.43 -15.49
CA ASN A 43 -6.29 3.37 -16.58
C ASN A 43 -7.55 3.48 -17.45
N SER A 44 -7.53 4.41 -18.41
CA SER A 44 -8.66 4.66 -19.31
C SER A 44 -9.06 3.45 -20.16
N ALA A 45 -8.17 2.46 -20.32
CA ALA A 45 -8.42 1.23 -21.05
C ALA A 45 -8.93 0.08 -20.14
N GLY A 46 -9.27 0.38 -18.87
CA GLY A 46 -9.75 -0.61 -17.91
C GLY A 46 -8.67 -1.56 -17.36
N ASN A 47 -7.39 -1.29 -17.66
CA ASN A 47 -6.27 -2.08 -17.17
C ASN A 47 -5.70 -1.49 -15.88
N SER A 48 -5.18 -2.34 -15.00
CA SER A 48 -4.46 -1.90 -13.80
C SER A 48 -3.07 -2.50 -13.75
N LYS A 49 -2.10 -1.75 -13.20
CA LYS A 49 -0.73 -2.21 -12.98
C LYS A 49 -0.28 -1.72 -11.60
N TRP A 50 0.40 -2.60 -10.88
CA TRP A 50 1.04 -2.24 -9.62
C TRP A 50 2.31 -1.43 -9.89
N GLN A 51 2.49 -0.37 -9.13
CA GLN A 51 3.67 0.50 -9.11
C GLN A 51 4.18 0.61 -7.68
N ILE A 52 5.50 0.65 -7.51
CA ILE A 52 6.12 0.90 -6.21
C ILE A 52 6.05 2.40 -5.95
N LEU A 53 5.50 2.79 -4.80
CA LEU A 53 5.54 4.17 -4.32
C LEU A 53 6.82 4.45 -3.54
N ASP A 54 7.11 3.59 -2.56
CA ASP A 54 8.23 3.78 -1.65
C ASP A 54 8.59 2.48 -0.91
N ILE A 55 9.75 2.46 -0.26
CA ILE A 55 10.21 1.42 0.66
C ILE A 55 10.62 2.09 1.97
N ILE A 56 9.87 1.83 3.04
CA ILE A 56 10.04 2.50 4.34
C ILE A 56 10.15 1.49 5.48
N SER A 57 10.67 1.90 6.63
CA SER A 57 10.67 1.08 7.86
C SER A 57 9.42 1.27 8.71
N ASP A 58 8.78 2.44 8.63
CA ASP A 58 7.59 2.77 9.41
C ASP A 58 6.36 1.97 8.97
N SER A 59 5.42 1.76 9.90
CA SER A 59 4.16 1.06 9.64
C SER A 59 2.99 1.99 9.26
N PHE A 60 3.33 3.18 8.75
CA PHE A 60 2.38 4.15 8.24
C PHE A 60 2.99 4.91 7.06
N TYR A 61 2.14 5.43 6.17
CA TYR A 61 2.58 6.22 5.03
C TYR A 61 1.52 7.21 4.59
N THR A 62 1.93 8.45 4.29
CA THR A 62 1.05 9.46 3.69
C THR A 62 1.31 9.51 2.20
N VAL A 63 0.37 9.02 1.41
CA VAL A 63 0.41 9.16 -0.05
C VAL A 63 -0.09 10.55 -0.40
N ARG A 64 0.71 11.31 -1.14
CA ARG A 64 0.41 12.69 -1.55
C ARG A 64 0.19 12.80 -3.05
N ASN A 65 -0.29 13.97 -3.49
CA ASN A 65 -0.43 14.34 -4.91
C ASN A 65 -1.32 13.39 -5.73
N LEU A 66 -2.27 12.70 -5.09
CA LEU A 66 -3.27 11.91 -5.78
C LEU A 66 -4.29 12.82 -6.47
N LYS A 67 -4.81 12.38 -7.61
CA LYS A 67 -5.90 13.08 -8.28
C LYS A 67 -7.18 12.86 -7.48
N SER A 68 -7.82 13.93 -7.04
CA SER A 68 -9.11 13.88 -6.35
C SER A 68 -10.15 13.13 -7.17
N ASN A 69 -11.08 12.46 -6.48
CA ASN A 69 -12.15 11.66 -7.08
C ASN A 69 -11.66 10.50 -7.96
N LYS A 70 -10.40 10.07 -7.80
CA LYS A 70 -9.88 8.84 -8.40
C LYS A 70 -9.70 7.77 -7.33
N SER A 71 -10.06 6.53 -7.69
CA SER A 71 -9.89 5.36 -6.84
C SER A 71 -8.53 4.73 -7.07
N TYR A 72 -7.86 4.46 -5.96
CA TYR A 72 -6.55 3.83 -5.92
C TYR A 72 -6.63 2.60 -5.03
N THR A 73 -5.98 1.51 -5.45
CA THR A 73 -5.80 0.30 -4.66
C THR A 73 -4.38 0.27 -4.15
N PHE A 74 -4.21 0.10 -2.84
CA PHE A 74 -2.92 0.00 -2.18
C PHE A 74 -2.72 -1.41 -1.67
N ARG A 75 -1.49 -1.90 -1.71
CA ARG A 75 -1.08 -3.10 -0.96
C ARG A 75 0.31 -2.87 -0.38
N ILE A 76 0.60 -3.56 0.69
CA ILE A 76 1.91 -3.49 1.35
C ILE A 76 2.58 -4.83 1.20
N ALA A 77 3.88 -4.81 0.97
CA ALA A 77 4.70 -5.99 1.04
C ALA A 77 5.74 -5.85 2.15
N SER A 78 5.70 -6.76 3.12
CA SER A 78 6.75 -6.85 4.14
C SER A 78 7.98 -7.53 3.55
N ILE A 79 9.16 -7.04 3.92
CA ILE A 79 10.46 -7.57 3.52
C ILE A 79 11.22 -7.90 4.81
N ASP A 80 11.66 -9.15 4.96
CA ASP A 80 12.46 -9.58 6.10
C ASP A 80 13.98 -9.42 5.85
N GLU A 81 14.80 -9.71 6.86
CA GLU A 81 16.26 -9.64 6.78
C GLU A 81 16.87 -10.50 5.66
N LYS A 82 16.15 -11.53 5.20
CA LYS A 82 16.57 -12.42 4.10
C LYS A 82 16.08 -11.93 2.73
N GLY A 83 15.46 -10.74 2.68
CA GLY A 83 14.87 -10.16 1.47
C GLY A 83 13.58 -10.84 1.02
N ARG A 84 12.95 -11.68 1.85
CA ARG A 84 11.73 -12.40 1.44
C ARG A 84 10.53 -11.44 1.49
N LYS A 85 9.88 -11.28 0.33
CA LYS A 85 8.69 -10.45 0.17
C LYS A 85 7.41 -11.23 0.49
N ARG A 86 6.54 -10.68 1.34
CA ARG A 86 5.17 -11.19 1.58
C ARG A 86 4.16 -10.07 1.37
N VAL A 87 3.18 -10.30 0.48
CA VAL A 87 2.28 -9.25 0.00
C VAL A 87 0.90 -9.38 0.64
N SER A 88 0.31 -8.24 1.03
CA SER A 88 -1.06 -8.16 1.51
C SER A 88 -2.09 -8.24 0.37
N ASP A 89 -3.35 -8.44 0.72
CA ASP A 89 -4.45 -8.10 -0.18
C ASP A 89 -4.51 -6.58 -0.42
N GLY A 90 -5.11 -6.18 -1.54
CA GLY A 90 -5.27 -4.77 -1.90
C GLY A 90 -6.44 -4.11 -1.17
N LYS A 91 -6.30 -2.83 -0.82
CA LYS A 91 -7.38 -1.98 -0.29
C LYS A 91 -7.60 -0.77 -1.17
N THR A 92 -8.84 -0.58 -1.61
CA THR A 92 -9.22 0.53 -2.50
C THR A 92 -9.80 1.69 -1.71
N LYS A 93 -9.39 2.92 -2.07
CA LYS A 93 -9.96 4.16 -1.55
C LYS A 93 -9.98 5.24 -2.63
N THR A 94 -11.02 6.07 -2.63
CA THR A 94 -11.11 7.27 -3.47
C THR A 94 -10.43 8.44 -2.76
N ALA A 95 -9.50 9.11 -3.44
CA ALA A 95 -8.81 10.28 -2.91
C ALA A 95 -9.76 11.49 -2.78
N PRO A 96 -9.67 12.29 -1.70
CA PRO A 96 -10.45 13.51 -1.52
C PRO A 96 -10.09 14.61 -2.53
#